data_AF-A0A419SQK9-F1
#
_entry.id   AF-A0A419SQK9-F1
#
_cell.length_a   1.000
_cell.length_b   1.000
_cell.length_c   1.000
_cell.angle_alpha   90.00
_cell.angle_beta   90.00
_cell.angle_gamma   90.00
#
_symmetry.space_group_name_H-M   'P 1'
#
loop_
_entity.id
_entity.type
_entity.pdbx_description
1 polymer ?
#
loop_
_entity_poly.entity_id
_entity_poly.type
_entity_poly.pdbx_seq_one_letter_code
_entity_poly.pdbx_strand_id
1 'polypeptide(L)'
;MEWTKTSELVAVIRDQFIHQPLEMTYTEWEDDDLDTDETITVLHGSLTEIEMIENRWKGYDLRLGFKTDGQPLGAEIWMDFPPDDEDTIAQMNEPNKLLLLANEATLTLKKEL
;
A
#
# COMPACT_ATOMS: atom_id res chain seq x y z
N MET A 1 -10.32 -9.33 7.97
CA MET A 1 -11.02 -8.04 8.24
C MET A 1 -10.87 -7.21 7.00
N GLU A 2 -11.94 -6.55 6.55
CA GLU A 2 -11.94 -5.75 5.32
C GLU A 2 -12.22 -4.29 5.67
N TRP A 3 -11.67 -3.37 4.87
CA TRP A 3 -11.89 -1.93 4.99
C TRP A 3 -12.42 -1.38 3.68
N THR A 4 -13.40 -0.49 3.79
CA THR A 4 -13.98 0.29 2.68
C THR A 4 -13.72 1.78 2.82
N LYS A 5 -13.18 2.22 3.97
CA LYS A 5 -12.91 3.62 4.28
C LYS A 5 -11.43 3.90 4.17
N THR A 6 -11.04 4.43 3.02
CA THR A 6 -9.71 4.91 2.71
C THR A 6 -9.22 5.92 3.75
N SER A 7 -10.09 6.82 4.21
CA SER A 7 -9.77 7.80 5.25
C SER A 7 -9.36 7.20 6.61
N GLU A 8 -9.80 5.98 6.92
CA GLU A 8 -9.46 5.27 8.17
C GLU A 8 -8.20 4.39 8.03
N LEU A 9 -7.76 4.10 6.79
CA LEU A 9 -6.68 3.14 6.50
C LEU A 9 -5.33 3.55 7.10
N VAL A 10 -5.02 4.84 7.11
CA VAL A 10 -3.75 5.37 7.66
C VAL A 10 -3.57 4.99 9.12
N ALA A 11 -4.64 5.11 9.92
CA ALA A 11 -4.56 4.81 11.35
C ALA A 11 -4.22 3.34 11.59
N VAL A 12 -4.83 2.44 10.80
CA VAL A 12 -4.61 0.99 10.88
C VAL A 12 -3.18 0.62 10.51
N ILE A 13 -2.69 1.12 9.38
CA ILE A 13 -1.34 0.81 8.90
C ILE A 13 -0.30 1.39 9.87
N ARG A 14 -0.51 2.64 10.33
CA ARG A 14 0.41 3.29 11.26
C ARG A 14 0.50 2.56 12.60
N ASP A 15 -0.63 2.13 13.17
CA ASP A 15 -0.65 1.41 14.45
C ASP A 15 0.03 0.04 14.36
N GLN A 16 -0.17 -0.69 13.26
CA GLN A 16 0.23 -2.08 13.18
C GLN A 16 1.54 -2.34 12.43
N PHE A 17 1.93 -1.52 11.45
CA PHE A 17 3.01 -1.84 10.51
C PHE A 17 4.18 -0.85 10.54
N ILE A 18 4.01 0.36 11.06
CA ILE A 18 5.11 1.33 11.05
C ILE A 18 6.28 0.85 11.92
N HIS A 19 7.50 1.07 11.43
CA HIS A 19 8.76 0.65 12.04
C HIS A 19 8.90 -0.86 12.32
N GLN A 20 8.02 -1.68 11.78
CA GLN A 20 8.17 -3.14 11.81
C GLN A 20 9.08 -3.60 10.67
N PRO A 21 9.82 -4.70 10.84
CA PRO A 21 10.43 -5.40 9.72
C PRO A 21 9.33 -6.05 8.86
N LEU A 22 9.34 -5.74 7.57
CA LEU A 22 8.31 -6.10 6.61
C LEU A 22 8.95 -6.60 5.30
N GLU A 23 8.33 -7.61 4.73
CA GLU A 23 8.37 -7.89 3.30
C GLU A 23 7.19 -7.13 2.66
N MET A 24 7.51 -6.34 1.64
CA MET A 24 6.56 -5.53 0.90
C MET A 24 6.53 -6.01 -0.55
N THR A 25 5.35 -6.37 -1.04
CA THR A 25 5.13 -6.72 -2.45
C THR A 25 4.20 -5.71 -3.08
N TYR A 26 4.68 -4.96 -4.06
CA TYR A 26 3.90 -3.99 -4.82
C TYR A 26 3.73 -4.51 -6.25
N THR A 27 2.49 -4.58 -6.71
CA THR A 27 2.14 -4.99 -8.07
C THR A 27 1.35 -3.87 -8.73
N GLU A 28 1.77 -3.43 -9.91
CA GLU A 28 1.08 -2.41 -10.71
C GLU A 28 0.82 -2.90 -12.13
N TRP A 29 -0.25 -2.40 -12.73
CA TRP A 29 -0.66 -2.68 -14.10
C TRP A 29 -0.51 -1.38 -14.93
N GLU A 30 -0.07 -1.49 -16.19
CA GLU A 30 -0.02 -0.31 -17.08
C GLU A 30 -1.43 -0.01 -17.63
N ASP A 31 -1.86 1.25 -17.50
CA ASP A 31 -3.23 1.72 -17.79
C ASP A 31 -3.70 1.48 -19.25
N ASP A 32 -2.77 1.36 -20.20
CA ASP A 32 -3.06 1.49 -21.62
C ASP A 32 -3.08 0.16 -22.42
N ASP A 33 -2.69 -0.98 -21.83
CA ASP A 33 -2.69 -2.26 -22.56
C ASP A 33 -3.09 -3.44 -21.66
N LEU A 34 -4.29 -3.99 -21.88
CA LEU A 34 -4.81 -5.19 -21.20
C LEU A 34 -3.98 -6.47 -21.49
N ASP A 35 -2.98 -6.38 -22.39
CA ASP A 35 -2.03 -7.44 -22.74
C ASP A 35 -0.62 -7.21 -22.15
N THR A 36 -0.40 -6.18 -21.31
CA THR A 36 0.91 -5.93 -20.66
C THR A 36 1.11 -6.76 -19.40
N ASP A 37 2.38 -7.12 -19.16
CA ASP A 37 2.82 -7.87 -17.99
C ASP A 37 2.72 -7.00 -16.72
N GLU A 38 2.24 -7.59 -15.63
CA GLU A 38 2.23 -6.95 -14.31
C GLU A 38 3.68 -6.69 -13.83
N THR A 39 3.95 -5.50 -13.30
CA THR A 39 5.25 -5.20 -12.68
C THR A 39 5.17 -5.53 -11.20
N ILE A 40 5.98 -6.51 -10.75
CA ILE A 40 6.06 -6.92 -9.34
C ILE A 40 7.38 -6.46 -8.74
N THR A 41 7.29 -5.65 -7.69
CA THR A 41 8.42 -5.19 -6.87
C THR A 41 8.34 -5.81 -5.48
N VAL A 42 9.43 -6.46 -5.04
CA VAL A 42 9.54 -7.00 -3.67
C VAL A 42 10.67 -6.29 -2.93
N LEU A 43 10.36 -5.70 -1.78
CA LEU A 43 11.30 -5.01 -0.90
C LEU A 43 11.26 -5.61 0.50
N HIS A 44 12.43 -5.69 1.14
CA HIS A 44 12.58 -6.02 2.56
C HIS A 44 13.08 -4.79 3.32
N GLY A 45 12.45 -4.48 4.45
CA GLY A 45 12.77 -3.27 5.20
C GLY A 45 11.70 -2.86 6.19
N SER A 46 11.53 -1.57 6.42
CA SER A 46 10.51 -1.06 7.33
C SER A 46 9.75 0.11 6.75
N LEU A 47 8.43 0.12 6.96
CA LEU A 47 7.60 1.28 6.69
C LEU A 47 7.96 2.38 7.69
N THR A 48 8.31 3.56 7.20
CA THR A 48 8.77 4.70 8.00
C THR A 48 7.82 5.90 7.94
N GLU A 49 7.11 6.06 6.83
CA GLU A 49 6.16 7.14 6.62
C GLU A 49 4.90 6.61 5.95
N ILE A 50 3.76 7.21 6.31
CA ILE A 50 2.48 6.97 5.65
C ILE A 50 1.61 8.22 5.73
N GLU A 51 1.04 8.60 4.60
CA GLU A 51 0.21 9.79 4.43
C GLU A 51 -0.90 9.51 3.41
N MET A 52 -2.11 9.99 3.69
CA MET A 52 -3.24 9.94 2.78
C MET A 52 -3.66 11.35 2.43
N ILE A 53 -3.82 11.62 1.14
CA ILE A 53 -4.09 12.95 0.59
C ILE A 53 -5.36 12.86 -0.24
N GLU A 54 -6.36 13.70 0.04
CA GLU A 54 -7.52 13.81 -0.84
C GLU A 54 -7.08 14.36 -2.21
N ASN A 55 -7.40 13.63 -3.28
CA ASN A 55 -7.05 14.04 -4.63
C ASN A 55 -8.17 14.87 -5.29
N ARG A 56 -7.88 15.43 -6.46
CA ARG A 56 -8.80 16.34 -7.17
C ARG A 56 -10.12 15.69 -7.60
N TRP A 57 -10.22 14.37 -7.54
CA TRP A 57 -11.38 13.59 -7.95
C TRP A 57 -12.21 13.06 -6.77
N LYS A 58 -11.93 13.55 -5.55
CA LYS A 58 -12.53 13.06 -4.29
C LYS A 58 -12.13 11.63 -3.91
N GLY A 59 -11.18 11.04 -4.63
CA GLY A 59 -10.46 9.85 -4.19
C GLY A 59 -9.31 10.24 -3.28
N TYR A 60 -8.39 9.30 -3.04
CA TYR A 60 -7.25 9.54 -2.18
C TYR A 60 -5.96 8.96 -2.73
N ASP A 61 -4.88 9.71 -2.58
CA ASP A 61 -3.53 9.25 -2.87
C ASP A 61 -2.86 8.82 -1.56
N LEU A 62 -2.43 7.56 -1.50
CA LEU A 62 -1.64 7.02 -0.39
C LEU A 62 -0.15 7.09 -0.74
N ARG A 63 0.62 7.79 0.10
CA ARG A 63 2.08 7.84 0.05
C ARG A 63 2.67 6.95 1.15
N LEU A 64 3.54 6.02 0.78
CA LEU A 64 4.28 5.15 1.71
C LEU A 64 5.78 5.36 1.56
N GLY A 65 6.47 5.65 2.66
CA GLY A 65 7.94 5.74 2.70
C GLY A 65 8.54 4.48 3.32
N PHE A 66 9.32 3.73 2.55
CA PHE A 66 9.89 2.45 2.94
C PHE A 66 11.41 2.52 3.03
N LYS A 67 11.98 2.22 4.20
CA LYS A 67 13.43 2.14 4.38
C LYS A 67 13.88 0.71 4.14
N THR A 68 14.66 0.48 3.09
CA THR A 68 15.23 -0.83 2.77
C THR A 68 16.61 -0.99 3.38
N ASP A 69 16.99 -2.23 3.69
CA ASP A 69 18.32 -2.52 4.17
C ASP A 69 19.35 -2.36 3.04
N GLY A 70 20.31 -1.45 3.24
CA GLY A 70 21.42 -1.24 2.31
C GLY A 70 21.22 -0.16 1.25
N GLN A 71 20.07 0.52 1.20
CA GLN A 71 19.89 1.72 0.37
C GLN A 71 19.77 2.98 1.24
N PRO A 72 20.61 4.03 1.01
CA PRO A 72 20.53 5.27 1.77
C PRO A 72 19.25 6.07 1.48
N LEU A 73 18.74 5.93 0.26
CA LEU A 73 17.50 6.53 -0.21
C LEU A 73 16.46 5.42 -0.11
N GLY A 74 15.49 5.53 0.80
CA GLY A 74 14.38 4.59 0.87
C GLY A 74 13.57 4.56 -0.43
N ALA A 75 12.66 3.60 -0.56
CA ALA A 75 11.66 3.59 -1.61
C ALA A 75 10.46 4.45 -1.18
N GLU A 76 9.84 5.15 -2.13
CA GLU A 76 8.56 5.81 -1.95
C GLU A 76 7.56 5.20 -2.92
N ILE A 77 6.37 4.87 -2.42
CA ILE A 77 5.28 4.26 -3.19
C ILE A 77 4.06 5.15 -3.11
N TRP A 78 3.41 5.32 -4.25
CA TRP A 78 2.17 6.07 -4.40
C TRP A 78 1.09 5.13 -4.92
N MET A 79 -0.10 5.21 -4.34
CA MET A 79 -1.25 4.40 -4.74
C MET A 79 -2.50 5.27 -4.78
N ASP A 80 -3.29 5.19 -5.86
CA ASP A 80 -4.56 5.90 -6.00
C ASP A 80 -5.74 5.01 -5.56
N PHE A 81 -6.54 5.53 -4.63
CA PHE A 81 -7.69 4.84 -4.06
C PHE A 81 -8.99 5.54 -4.42
N PRO A 82 -10.08 4.76 -4.55
CA PRO A 82 -11.40 5.32 -4.72
C PRO A 82 -11.85 6.08 -3.46
N PRO A 83 -12.90 6.92 -3.58
CA PRO A 83 -13.58 7.53 -2.44
C PRO A 83 -14.04 6.50 -1.40
N ASP A 84 -14.28 6.98 -0.17
CA ASP A 84 -14.77 6.12 0.92
C ASP A 84 -16.08 5.41 0.54
N ASP A 85 -16.18 4.15 0.95
CA ASP A 85 -17.34 3.27 0.81
C ASP A 85 -17.72 2.89 -0.64
N GLU A 86 -16.88 3.20 -1.64
CA GLU A 86 -17.09 2.73 -3.02
C GLU A 86 -16.65 1.27 -3.21
N ASP A 87 -15.45 0.92 -2.74
CA ASP A 87 -14.85 -0.41 -2.90
C ASP A 87 -14.16 -0.91 -1.62
N THR A 88 -13.85 -2.21 -1.59
CA THR A 88 -12.94 -2.77 -0.58
C THR A 88 -11.51 -2.38 -0.91
N ILE A 89 -10.91 -1.54 -0.06
CA ILE A 89 -9.58 -0.95 -0.29
C ILE A 89 -8.46 -1.64 0.50
N ALA A 90 -8.80 -2.42 1.52
CA ALA A 90 -7.82 -3.23 2.24
C ALA A 90 -8.42 -4.50 2.85
N GLN A 91 -7.58 -5.54 2.98
CA GLN A 91 -7.95 -6.82 3.59
C GLN A 91 -6.80 -7.36 4.45
N MET A 92 -7.11 -7.72 5.69
CA MET A 92 -6.22 -8.46 6.56
C MET A 92 -6.46 -9.96 6.31
N ASN A 93 -5.57 -10.56 5.51
CA ASN A 93 -5.65 -11.97 5.11
C ASN A 93 -5.17 -12.90 6.24
N GLU A 94 -4.14 -12.48 6.97
CA GLU A 94 -3.54 -13.18 8.12
C GLU A 94 -3.16 -12.14 9.20
N PRO A 95 -2.93 -12.51 10.48
CA PRO A 95 -2.62 -11.57 11.55
C PRO A 95 -1.41 -10.65 11.30
N ASN A 96 -0.55 -11.02 10.36
CA ASN A 96 0.67 -10.31 9.98
C ASN A 96 0.70 -9.88 8.50
N LYS A 97 -0.40 -10.02 7.74
CA LYS A 97 -0.44 -9.78 6.30
C LYS A 97 -1.63 -8.90 5.91
N LEU A 98 -1.33 -7.66 5.57
CA LEU A 98 -2.27 -6.69 5.03
C LEU A 98 -2.13 -6.62 3.50
N LEU A 99 -3.25 -6.71 2.79
CA LEU A 99 -3.36 -6.46 1.37
C LEU A 99 -4.10 -5.13 1.17
N LEU A 100 -3.56 -4.25 0.34
CA LEU A 100 -4.19 -3.03 -0.13
C LEU A 100 -4.57 -3.19 -1.60
N LEU A 101 -5.75 -2.68 -1.95
CA LEU A 101 -6.37 -2.77 -3.26
C LEU A 101 -6.64 -1.35 -3.74
N ALA A 102 -5.76 -0.84 -4.60
CA ALA A 102 -5.88 0.46 -5.26
C ALA A 102 -6.43 0.28 -6.68
N ASN A 103 -6.74 1.39 -7.36
CA ASN A 103 -7.36 1.37 -8.70
C ASN A 103 -6.51 0.59 -9.73
N GLU A 104 -5.19 0.80 -9.73
CA GLU A 104 -4.25 0.23 -10.71
C GLU A 104 -3.06 -0.46 -10.04
N ALA A 105 -3.17 -0.75 -8.74
CA ALA A 105 -2.10 -1.40 -8.00
C ALA A 105 -2.60 -2.21 -6.79
N THR A 106 -1.79 -3.17 -6.37
CA THR A 106 -1.95 -3.82 -5.08
C THR A 106 -0.66 -3.76 -4.29
N LEU A 107 -0.80 -3.69 -2.96
CA LEU A 107 0.33 -3.71 -2.04
C LEU A 107 0.09 -4.72 -0.94
N THR A 108 1.00 -5.67 -0.78
CA THR A 108 1.03 -6.55 0.38
C THR A 108 2.09 -6.08 1.36
N LEU A 109 1.71 -5.88 2.62
CA LEU A 109 2.63 -5.69 3.74
C LEU A 109 2.59 -6.94 4.63
N LYS A 110 3.71 -7.63 4.75
CA LYS A 110 3.84 -8.84 5.57
C LYS A 110 4.92 -8.66 6.61
N LYS A 111 4.59 -8.79 7.89
CA LYS A 111 5.59 -8.72 8.98
C LYS A 111 6.51 -9.94 8.92
N GLU A 112 7.80 -9.68 9.00
CA GLU A 112 8.82 -10.71 9.20
C GLU A 112 8.80 -11.10 10.70
N LEU A 113 8.70 -12.41 10.97
CA LEU A 113 8.58 -12.99 12.31
C LEU A 113 9.94 -13.45 12.85
#